data_AF-A0A7C5QYW9-F1
#
_entry.id   AF-A0A7C5QYW9-F1
#
_cell.length_a   1.000
_cell.length_b   1.000
_cell.length_c   1.000
_cell.angle_alpha   90.00
_cell.angle_beta   90.00
_cell.angle_gamma   90.00
#
_symmetry.space_group_name_H-M   'P 1'
#
loop_
_entity.id
_entity.type
_entity.pdbx_description
1 polymer ?
#
loop_
_entity_poly.entity_id
_entity_poly.type
_entity_poly.pdbx_seq_one_letter_code
_entity_poly.pdbx_strand_id
1 'polypeptide(L)'
;MFDLFFQYAPEKIAQAHGAAAAGDWEGVEMAVHPLKSSAGHVGACRLQALARQIEGLARARQGETIPALLKELDDAYAQVKPLLEQIRQNMK
;
A
#
# COMPACT_ATOMS: atom_id res chain seq x y z
N MET A 1 -12.28 6.70 9.25
CA MET A 1 -11.32 6.77 8.13
C MET A 1 -9.97 6.15 8.51
N PHE A 2 -9.31 6.64 9.57
CA PHE A 2 -8.04 6.06 10.06
C PHE A 2 -8.16 4.60 10.52
N ASP A 3 -9.19 4.23 11.29
CA ASP A 3 -9.36 2.85 11.78
C ASP A 3 -9.52 1.85 10.63
N LEU A 4 -10.29 2.24 9.61
CA LEU A 4 -10.49 1.45 8.40
C LEU A 4 -9.15 1.26 7.65
N PHE A 5 -8.39 2.34 7.50
CA PHE A 5 -7.06 2.30 6.89
C PHE A 5 -6.10 1.37 7.66
N PHE A 6 -6.08 1.43 9.00
CA PHE A 6 -5.21 0.56 9.82
C PHE A 6 -5.57 -0.92 9.74
N GLN A 7 -6.84 -1.26 9.48
CA GLN A 7 -7.27 -2.64 9.26
C GLN A 7 -6.94 -3.12 7.84
N TYR A 8 -7.25 -2.32 6.82
CA TYR A 8 -7.09 -2.75 5.43
C TYR A 8 -5.66 -2.68 4.91
N ALA A 9 -4.88 -1.67 5.30
CA ALA A 9 -3.53 -1.49 4.76
C ALA A 9 -2.62 -2.72 4.93
N PRO A 10 -2.47 -3.32 6.13
CA PRO A 10 -1.60 -4.48 6.29
C PRO A 10 -2.12 -5.70 5.53
N GLU A 11 -3.44 -5.89 5.46
CA GLU A 11 -4.05 -6.99 4.69
C GLU A 11 -3.73 -6.86 3.20
N LYS A 12 -3.85 -5.65 2.63
CA LYS A 12 -3.56 -5.39 1.22
C LYS A 12 -2.08 -5.47 0.88
N ILE A 13 -1.21 -5.01 1.76
CA ILE A 13 0.25 -5.17 1.60
C ILE A 13 0.61 -6.66 1.59
N ALA A 14 0.07 -7.45 2.51
CA ALA A 14 0.30 -8.90 2.54
C ALA A 14 -0.24 -9.63 1.29
N GLN A 15 -1.44 -9.27 0.82
CA GLN A 15 -2.01 -9.81 -0.43
C GLN A 15 -1.13 -9.49 -1.64
N ALA A 16 -0.62 -8.25 -1.74
CA ALA A 16 0.26 -7.84 -2.82
C ALA A 16 1.59 -8.62 -2.80
N HIS A 17 2.16 -8.88 -1.61
CA HIS A 17 3.34 -9.75 -1.48
C HIS A 17 3.07 -11.19 -1.92
N GLY A 18 1.94 -11.77 -1.52
CA GLY A 18 1.55 -13.13 -1.91
C GLY A 18 1.38 -13.26 -3.43
N ALA A 19 0.68 -12.30 -4.05
CA ALA A 19 0.48 -12.27 -5.49
C ALA A 19 1.81 -12.07 -6.25
N ALA A 20 2.67 -11.16 -5.79
CA ALA A 20 3.99 -10.96 -6.41
C ALA A 20 4.88 -12.21 -6.33
N ALA A 21 4.85 -12.94 -5.20
CA ALA A 21 5.59 -14.20 -5.04
C ALA A 21 5.07 -15.31 -5.96
N ALA A 22 3.78 -15.29 -6.31
CA ALA A 22 3.17 -16.21 -7.28
C ALA A 22 3.34 -15.77 -8.74
N GLY A 23 3.93 -14.59 -9.01
CA GLY A 23 3.98 -14.00 -10.35
C GLY A 23 2.61 -13.52 -10.87
N ASP A 24 1.64 -13.36 -9.97
CA ASP A 24 0.28 -12.92 -10.26
C ASP A 24 0.19 -11.38 -10.24
N TRP A 25 0.51 -10.76 -11.38
CA TRP A 25 0.48 -9.30 -11.50
C TRP A 25 -0.93 -8.71 -11.43
N GLU A 26 -1.95 -9.46 -11.83
CA GLU A 26 -3.35 -9.02 -11.68
C GLU A 26 -3.75 -9.00 -10.20
N GLY A 27 -3.35 -10.03 -9.44
CA GLY A 27 -3.49 -10.06 -7.98
C GLY A 27 -2.77 -8.92 -7.29
N VAL A 28 -1.56 -8.56 -7.74
CA VAL A 28 -0.83 -7.38 -7.22
C VAL A 28 -1.65 -6.11 -7.46
N GLU A 29 -2.12 -5.88 -8.69
CA GLU A 29 -2.94 -4.71 -9.04
C GLU A 29 -4.17 -4.61 -8.14
N MET A 30 -4.95 -5.69 -8.05
CA MET A 30 -6.18 -5.73 -7.25
C MET A 30 -5.92 -5.45 -5.76
N ALA A 31 -4.77 -5.87 -5.23
CA ALA A 31 -4.40 -5.61 -3.84
C ALA A 31 -4.02 -4.14 -3.63
N VAL A 32 -3.20 -3.55 -4.51
CA VAL A 32 -2.70 -2.17 -4.33
C VAL A 32 -3.69 -1.08 -4.75
N HIS A 33 -4.64 -1.39 -5.64
CA HIS A 33 -5.65 -0.45 -6.11
C HIS A 33 -6.49 0.21 -4.98
N PRO A 34 -7.13 -0.55 -4.08
CA PRO A 34 -7.86 0.04 -2.95
C PRO A 34 -6.92 0.69 -1.93
N LEU A 35 -5.69 0.19 -1.78
CA LEU A 35 -4.68 0.76 -0.88
C LEU A 35 -4.29 2.18 -1.28
N LYS A 36 -4.11 2.44 -2.59
CA LYS A 36 -3.82 3.77 -3.15
C LYS A 36 -4.87 4.80 -2.73
N SER A 37 -6.14 4.49 -2.91
CA SER A 37 -7.24 5.40 -2.57
C SER A 37 -7.33 5.61 -1.06
N SER A 38 -7.21 4.53 -0.28
CA SER A 38 -7.26 4.59 1.18
C SER A 38 -6.11 5.44 1.77
N ALA A 39 -4.89 5.28 1.24
CA ALA A 39 -3.74 6.11 1.59
C ALA A 39 -3.95 7.59 1.27
N GLY A 40 -4.57 7.90 0.12
CA GLY A 40 -4.93 9.27 -0.25
C GLY A 40 -5.89 9.93 0.73
N HIS A 41 -6.91 9.19 1.20
CA HIS A 41 -7.89 9.70 2.15
C HIS A 41 -7.29 10.09 3.51
N VAL A 42 -6.26 9.39 3.98
CA VAL A 42 -5.60 9.67 5.27
C VAL A 42 -4.37 10.59 5.12
N GLY A 43 -4.09 11.10 3.91
CA GLY A 43 -2.95 11.96 3.65
C GLY A 43 -1.59 11.25 3.63
N ALA A 44 -1.56 9.92 3.50
CA ALA A 44 -0.33 9.14 3.43
C ALA A 44 0.28 9.20 2.02
N CYS A 45 0.74 10.38 1.59
CA CYS A 45 1.17 10.68 0.23
C CYS A 45 2.24 9.73 -0.32
N ARG A 46 3.24 9.37 0.51
CA ARG A 46 4.31 8.44 0.10
C ARG A 46 3.76 7.04 -0.17
N LEU A 47 2.86 6.56 0.68
CA LEU A 47 2.18 5.28 0.50
C LEU A 47 1.32 5.27 -0.77
N GLN A 48 0.58 6.36 -1.00
CA GLN A 48 -0.23 6.52 -2.20
C GLN A 48 0.62 6.51 -3.48
N ALA A 49 1.78 7.19 -3.47
CA ALA A 49 2.68 7.24 -4.60
C ALA A 49 3.27 5.85 -4.92
N LEU A 50 3.75 5.13 -3.91
CA LEU A 50 4.28 3.77 -4.06
C LEU A 50 3.19 2.81 -4.58
N ALA A 51 1.99 2.85 -3.98
CA ALA A 51 0.86 2.02 -4.44
C ALA A 51 0.49 2.30 -5.91
N ARG A 52 0.51 3.58 -6.34
CA ARG A 52 0.29 3.97 -7.74
C ARG A 52 1.38 3.45 -8.68
N GLN A 53 2.64 3.50 -8.25
CA GLN A 53 3.76 3.00 -9.06
C GLN A 53 3.68 1.48 -9.23
N ILE A 54 3.41 0.75 -8.15
CA ILE A 54 3.23 -0.70 -8.17
C ILE A 54 2.04 -1.09 -9.06
N GLU A 55 0.90 -0.40 -8.93
CA GLU A 55 -0.29 -0.61 -9.77
C GLU A 55 0.05 -0.45 -11.26
N GLY A 56 0.79 0.59 -11.62
CA GLY A 56 1.19 0.84 -13.01
C GLY A 56 2.10 -0.25 -13.58
N LEU A 57 3.09 -0.70 -12.81
CA LEU A 57 4.01 -1.77 -13.21
C LEU A 57 3.32 -3.12 -13.32
N ALA A 58 2.41 -3.42 -12.38
CA ALA A 58 1.59 -4.63 -12.41
C ALA A 58 0.71 -4.68 -13.67
N ARG A 59 0.03 -3.58 -14.01
CA ARG A 59 -0.75 -3.45 -15.25
C ARG A 59 0.10 -3.61 -16.51
N ALA A 60 1.31 -3.06 -16.50
CA ALA A 60 2.26 -3.18 -17.61
C ALA A 60 2.94 -4.56 -17.67
N ARG A 61 2.69 -5.46 -16.71
CA ARG A 61 3.36 -6.76 -16.54
C ARG A 61 4.89 -6.63 -16.41
N GLN A 62 5.36 -5.51 -15.88
CA GLN A 62 6.78 -5.21 -15.62
C GLN A 62 7.12 -5.53 -14.16
N GLY A 63 7.08 -6.82 -13.82
CA GLY A 63 7.10 -7.30 -12.44
C GLY A 63 8.47 -7.29 -11.75
N GLU A 64 9.57 -7.14 -12.48
CA GLU A 64 10.94 -7.29 -11.94
C GLU A 64 11.25 -6.34 -10.77
N THR A 65 10.68 -5.13 -10.78
CA THR A 65 10.92 -4.12 -9.74
C THR A 65 9.84 -4.09 -8.65
N ILE A 66 8.71 -4.79 -8.85
CA ILE A 66 7.57 -4.81 -7.91
C ILE A 66 7.98 -5.32 -6.52
N PRO A 67 8.76 -6.40 -6.35
CA PRO A 67 9.17 -6.87 -5.03
C PRO A 67 9.97 -5.84 -4.23
N ALA A 68 10.84 -5.07 -4.90
CA ALA A 68 11.60 -4.00 -4.26
C ALA A 68 10.68 -2.85 -3.81
N LEU A 69 9.74 -2.45 -4.67
CA LEU A 69 8.75 -1.41 -4.34
C LEU A 69 7.78 -1.85 -3.23
N LEU A 70 7.41 -3.12 -3.17
CA LEU A 70 6.60 -3.66 -2.07
C LEU A 70 7.34 -3.59 -0.74
N LYS A 71 8.66 -3.83 -0.73
CA LYS A 71 9.49 -3.62 0.46
C LYS A 71 9.53 -2.15 0.88
N GLU A 72 9.64 -1.22 -0.08
CA GLU A 72 9.56 0.22 0.21
C GLU A 72 8.17 0.64 0.72
N LEU A 73 7.11 0.00 0.23
CA LEU A 73 5.74 0.22 0.67
C LEU A 73 5.54 -0.21 2.13
N ASP A 74 6.13 -1.35 2.53
CA ASP A 74 6.10 -1.87 3.90
C ASP A 74 6.81 -0.90 4.86
N ASP A 75 8.03 -0.46 4.50
CA ASP A 75 8.80 0.50 5.27
C ASP A 75 8.08 1.85 5.39
N ALA A 76 7.51 2.35 4.30
CA ALA A 76 6.74 3.58 4.32
C ALA A 76 5.47 3.45 5.19
N TYR A 77 4.86 2.26 5.25
CA TYR A 77 3.69 2.02 6.10
C TYR A 77 4.09 2.01 7.58
N ALA A 78 5.19 1.32 7.92
CA ALA A 78 5.75 1.27 9.26
C ALA A 78 6.12 2.68 9.77
N GLN A 79 6.64 3.55 8.90
CA GLN A 79 6.95 4.94 9.24
C GLN A 79 5.71 5.83 9.42
N VAL A 80 4.72 5.72 8.53
CA VAL A 80 3.56 6.63 8.54
C VAL A 80 2.52 6.23 9.58
N LYS A 81 2.40 4.94 9.92
CA LYS A 81 1.43 4.42 10.88
C LYS A 81 1.44 5.16 12.23
N PRO A 82 2.56 5.27 12.96
CA PRO A 82 2.58 5.96 14.26
C PRO A 82 2.20 7.45 14.14
N LEU A 83 2.58 8.11 13.05
CA LEU A 83 2.22 9.52 12.80
C LEU A 83 0.70 9.69 12.61
N LEU A 84 0.08 8.80 11.83
CA LEU A 84 -1.37 8.80 11.64
C LEU A 84 -2.12 8.44 12.93
N GLU A 85 -1.55 7.57 13.78
CA GLU A 85 -2.10 7.25 15.09
C GLU A 85 -2.10 8.47 16.02
N GLN A 86 -1.01 9.25 16.04
CA GLN A 86 -0.92 10.50 16.78
C GLN A 86 -1.93 11.53 16.27
N ILE A 87 -2.03 11.70 14.94
CA ILE A 87 -3.02 12.62 14.32
C ILE A 87 -4.45 12.21 14.74
N ARG A 88 -4.78 10.91 14.68
CA ARG A 88 -6.09 10.39 15.11
C ARG A 88 -6.37 10.69 16.59
N GLN A 89 -5.37 10.56 17.47
CA GLN A 89 -5.51 10.83 18.90
C GLN A 89 -5.73 12.32 19.18
N ASN A 90 -5.06 13.21 18.44
CA ASN A 90 -5.19 14.66 18.60
C ASN A 90 -6.50 15.24 18.04
N MET A 91 -7.22 14.48 17.22
CA MET A 91 -8.55 14.86 16.69
C MET A 91 -9.72 14.36 17.55
N LYS A 92 -9.44 13.60 18.63
CA LYS A 92 -10.44 13.22 19.64
C LYS A 92 -10.51 14.29 20.73
#